data_AF-A0A8R1TDN2-F1
#
_entry.id   AF-A0A8R1TDN2-F1
#
_cell.length_a   1.000
_cell.length_b   1.000
_cell.length_c   1.000
_cell.angle_alpha   90.00
_cell.angle_beta   90.00
_cell.angle_gamma   90.00
#
_symmetry.space_group_name_H-M   'P 1'
#
loop_
_entity.id
_entity.type
_entity.pdbx_description
1 polymer ?
#
loop_
_entity_poly.entity_id
_entity_poly.type
_entity_poly.pdbx_seq_one_letter_code
_entity_poly.pdbx_strand_id
1 'polypeptide(L)'
;MPNILPNLDSTWEKCFETFKQFKDKPETKEYKEMAHGKEPPCLFQCIFMQSGLTTSDGKLNEDAITKKMSEGINNDEKWKSIWQNSLNKCFDDVKQEDKKQILIMNTPAGRLMKCFLRDMYMSCPKNVWVESSECLNMKDLVQKCPEMPPPVFKSPPKLI
;
A
#
# COMPACT_ATOMS: atom_id res chain seq x y z
N MET A 1 1.52 -5.40 11.69
CA MET A 1 0.51 -5.04 10.69
C MET A 1 -0.08 -6.33 10.15
N PRO A 2 -1.39 -6.44 9.88
CA PRO A 2 -1.97 -7.68 9.39
C PRO A 2 -1.39 -8.04 8.02
N ASN A 3 -1.41 -9.33 7.67
CA ASN A 3 -1.11 -9.77 6.31
C ASN A 3 -2.28 -9.40 5.39
N ILE A 4 -2.14 -8.32 4.64
CA ILE A 4 -3.21 -7.75 3.81
C ILE A 4 -3.14 -8.16 2.34
N LEU A 5 -2.06 -8.84 1.93
CA LEU A 5 -1.83 -9.29 0.56
C LEU A 5 -1.28 -10.71 0.59
N PRO A 6 -2.05 -11.69 1.12
CA PRO A 6 -1.55 -13.04 1.32
C PRO A 6 -1.22 -13.73 -0.01
N ASN A 7 -0.26 -14.66 -0.01
CA ASN A 7 0.12 -15.46 -1.18
C ASN A 7 0.65 -14.65 -2.37
N LEU A 8 1.22 -13.46 -2.15
CA LEU A 8 1.83 -12.62 -3.18
C LEU A 8 3.36 -12.53 -3.06
N ASP A 9 4.00 -13.43 -2.30
CA ASP A 9 5.43 -13.34 -1.95
C ASP A 9 6.34 -13.34 -3.18
N SER A 10 6.12 -14.27 -4.11
CA SER A 10 6.88 -14.34 -5.37
C SER A 10 6.68 -13.10 -6.25
N THR A 11 5.48 -12.52 -6.22
CA THR A 11 5.16 -11.29 -6.96
C THR A 11 5.83 -10.08 -6.31
N TRP A 12 5.81 -10.02 -4.98
CA TRP A 12 6.51 -9.00 -4.20
C TRP A 12 8.00 -9.02 -4.49
N GLU A 13 8.65 -10.19 -4.41
CA GLU A 13 10.08 -10.35 -4.69
C GLU A 13 10.43 -9.90 -6.11
N LYS A 14 9.68 -10.38 -7.12
CA LYS A 14 9.88 -9.98 -8.53
C LYS A 14 9.78 -8.46 -8.71
N CYS A 15 8.71 -7.86 -8.18
CA CYS A 15 8.48 -6.42 -8.28
C CYS A 15 9.53 -5.62 -7.49
N PHE A 16 9.97 -6.11 -6.34
CA PHE A 16 10.97 -5.46 -5.50
C PHE A 16 12.36 -5.51 -6.12
N GLU A 17 12.77 -6.64 -6.71
CA GLU A 17 14.01 -6.74 -7.45
C GLU A 17 14.01 -5.82 -8.68
N THR A 18 12.89 -5.74 -9.38
CA THR A 18 12.75 -4.80 -10.51
C THR A 18 12.82 -3.35 -10.01
N PHE A 19 12.16 -3.04 -8.89
CA PHE A 19 12.19 -1.72 -8.24
C PHE A 19 13.61 -1.30 -7.81
N LYS A 20 14.41 -2.23 -7.26
CA LYS A 20 15.81 -1.98 -6.86
C LYS A 20 16.73 -1.65 -8.03
N GLN A 21 16.46 -2.21 -9.21
CA GLN A 21 17.30 -2.05 -10.40
C GLN A 21 17.19 -0.65 -11.02
N PHE A 22 16.32 0.23 -10.51
CA PHE A 22 16.12 1.57 -11.04
C PHE A 22 17.14 2.58 -10.52
N LYS A 23 18.37 2.51 -11.04
CA LYS A 23 19.32 3.62 -11.04
C LYS A 23 19.10 4.59 -12.21
N ASP A 24 18.57 4.11 -13.35
CA ASP A 24 18.66 4.84 -14.64
C ASP A 24 17.35 4.97 -15.48
N LYS A 25 16.15 4.79 -14.91
CA LYS A 25 14.84 4.90 -15.64
C LYS A 25 14.81 4.18 -17.03
N PRO A 26 14.97 2.85 -17.08
CA PRO A 26 15.01 2.13 -18.35
C PRO A 26 13.65 2.15 -19.08
N GLU A 27 13.64 2.24 -20.41
CA GLU A 27 12.42 2.29 -21.22
C GLU A 27 11.70 0.94 -21.41
N THR A 28 11.84 0.00 -20.47
CA THR A 28 11.24 -1.34 -20.60
C THR A 28 9.71 -1.30 -20.45
N LYS A 29 9.04 -2.33 -20.98
CA LYS A 29 7.58 -2.47 -20.88
C LYS A 29 7.13 -2.55 -19.43
N GLU A 30 7.87 -3.30 -18.62
CA GLU A 30 7.65 -3.45 -17.17
C GLU A 30 7.81 -2.11 -16.44
N TYR A 31 8.77 -1.26 -16.83
CA TYR A 31 8.93 0.09 -16.26
C TYR A 31 7.72 0.98 -16.56
N LYS A 32 7.24 0.97 -17.81
CA LYS A 32 6.07 1.76 -18.23
C LYS A 32 4.79 1.31 -17.55
N GLU A 33 4.66 0.02 -17.23
CA GLU A 33 3.53 -0.52 -16.48
C GLU A 33 3.57 -0.12 -15.00
N MET A 34 4.76 0.04 -14.41
CA MET A 34 4.92 0.48 -13.03
C MET A 34 4.85 2.00 -12.84
N ALA A 35 5.03 2.77 -13.91
CA ALA A 35 4.98 4.22 -13.93
C ALA A 35 3.59 4.73 -14.34
N HIS A 36 3.13 5.82 -13.76
CA HIS A 36 1.92 6.52 -14.21
C HIS A 36 2.32 7.82 -14.89
N GLY A 37 2.29 7.86 -16.22
CA GLY A 37 2.76 9.02 -16.99
C GLY A 37 4.28 9.25 -16.86
N LYS A 38 4.69 10.38 -16.28
CA LYS A 38 6.11 10.76 -16.08
C LYS A 38 6.65 10.39 -14.69
N GLU A 39 5.84 9.71 -13.88
CA GLU A 39 6.11 9.49 -12.46
C GLU A 39 7.01 8.27 -12.24
N PRO A 40 7.83 8.27 -11.15
CA PRO A 40 8.70 7.15 -10.86
C PRO A 40 7.90 5.85 -10.67
N PRO A 41 8.50 4.68 -10.96
CA PRO A 41 7.82 3.40 -10.82
C PRO A 41 7.36 3.18 -9.38
N CYS A 42 6.19 2.59 -9.20
CA CYS A 42 5.63 2.29 -7.88
C CYS A 42 5.58 0.78 -7.63
N LEU A 43 6.17 0.34 -6.51
CA LEU A 43 6.19 -1.07 -6.11
C LEU A 43 4.77 -1.66 -6.00
N PHE A 44 3.83 -0.94 -5.39
CA PHE A 44 2.45 -1.41 -5.26
C PHE A 44 1.72 -1.50 -6.59
N GLN A 45 2.02 -0.62 -7.54
CA GLN A 45 1.44 -0.72 -8.88
C GLN A 45 1.88 -2.01 -9.57
N CYS A 46 3.17 -2.34 -9.49
CA CYS A 46 3.68 -3.61 -10.01
C CYS A 46 2.95 -4.81 -9.41
N ILE A 47 2.88 -4.85 -8.08
CA ILE A 47 2.26 -5.96 -7.35
C ILE A 47 0.79 -6.11 -7.76
N PHE A 48 0.05 -5.01 -7.82
CA PHE A 48 -1.36 -5.03 -8.14
C PHE A 48 -1.61 -5.50 -9.58
N MET A 49 -0.83 -5.02 -10.54
CA MET A 49 -0.95 -5.43 -11.93
C MET A 49 -0.62 -6.92 -12.13
N GLN A 50 0.52 -7.36 -11.59
CA GLN A 50 0.96 -8.75 -11.72
C GLN A 50 0.03 -9.73 -10.99
N SER A 51 -0.73 -9.26 -10.00
CA SER A 51 -1.64 -10.07 -9.19
C SER A 51 -3.11 -10.00 -9.65
N GLY A 52 -3.41 -9.30 -10.75
CA GLY A 52 -4.79 -9.15 -11.24
C GLY A 52 -5.67 -8.27 -10.34
N LEU A 53 -5.07 -7.42 -9.52
CA LEU A 53 -5.75 -6.44 -8.66
C LEU A 53 -6.00 -5.10 -9.36
N THR A 54 -5.55 -4.99 -10.61
CA THR A 54 -5.95 -3.92 -11.51
C THR A 54 -6.76 -4.45 -12.69
N THR A 55 -7.50 -3.56 -13.33
CA THR A 55 -8.01 -3.75 -14.69
C THR A 55 -6.85 -3.72 -15.70
N SER A 56 -7.14 -4.08 -16.96
CA SER A 56 -6.14 -4.10 -18.04
C SER A 56 -5.57 -2.72 -18.38
N ASP A 57 -6.28 -1.64 -18.05
CA ASP A 57 -5.83 -0.24 -18.19
C ASP A 57 -5.12 0.28 -16.93
N GLY A 58 -4.82 -0.58 -15.95
CA GLY A 58 -4.01 -0.24 -14.76
C GLY A 58 -4.78 0.46 -13.64
N LYS A 59 -6.11 0.61 -13.76
CA LYS A 59 -6.98 1.11 -12.69
C LYS A 59 -7.26 0.04 -11.64
N LEU A 60 -7.67 0.44 -10.45
CA LEU A 60 -7.97 -0.48 -9.36
C LEU A 60 -9.17 -1.37 -9.70
N ASN A 61 -9.05 -2.67 -9.41
CA ASN A 61 -10.18 -3.59 -9.39
C ASN A 61 -10.67 -3.74 -7.94
N GLU A 62 -11.61 -2.88 -7.52
CA GLU A 62 -12.07 -2.78 -6.13
C GLU A 62 -12.56 -4.12 -5.57
N ASP A 63 -13.27 -4.92 -6.37
CA ASP A 63 -13.77 -6.24 -5.98
C ASP A 63 -12.62 -7.24 -5.76
N ALA A 64 -11.68 -7.31 -6.70
CA ALA A 64 -10.53 -8.21 -6.59
C ALA A 64 -9.64 -7.83 -5.41
N ILE A 65 -9.42 -6.53 -5.17
CA ILE A 65 -8.66 -6.01 -4.03
C ILE A 65 -9.35 -6.35 -2.72
N THR A 66 -10.66 -6.07 -2.61
CA THR A 66 -11.43 -6.34 -1.39
C THR A 66 -11.41 -7.82 -1.07
N LYS A 67 -11.64 -8.68 -2.07
CA LYS A 67 -11.52 -10.13 -1.93
C LYS A 67 -10.12 -10.50 -1.45
N LYS A 68 -9.08 -9.99 -2.09
CA LYS A 68 -7.68 -10.34 -1.77
C LYS A 68 -7.29 -9.95 -0.35
N MET A 69 -7.67 -8.75 0.09
CA MET A 69 -7.39 -8.30 1.46
C MET A 69 -8.16 -9.12 2.49
N SER A 70 -9.42 -9.47 2.19
CA SER A 70 -10.27 -10.27 3.07
C SER A 70 -9.68 -11.65 3.37
N GLU A 71 -8.99 -12.28 2.42
CA GLU A 71 -8.31 -13.58 2.58
C GLU A 71 -7.33 -13.58 3.77
N GLY A 72 -6.64 -12.46 3.99
CA GLY A 72 -5.62 -12.34 5.02
C GLY A 72 -6.11 -11.75 6.33
N ILE A 73 -7.00 -10.74 6.26
CA ILE A 73 -7.34 -9.93 7.43
C ILE A 73 -8.61 -10.38 8.17
N ASN A 74 -9.52 -11.12 7.52
CA ASN A 74 -10.77 -11.53 8.18
C ASN A 74 -10.54 -12.56 9.30
N ASN A 75 -9.44 -13.31 9.22
CA ASN A 75 -9.03 -14.26 10.25
C ASN A 75 -8.21 -13.60 11.36
N ASP A 76 -7.88 -12.31 11.23
CA ASP A 76 -7.14 -11.56 12.25
C ASP A 76 -8.13 -10.85 13.18
N GLU A 77 -8.42 -11.47 14.32
CA GLU A 77 -9.32 -10.95 15.36
C GLU A 77 -9.01 -9.52 15.79
N LYS A 78 -7.76 -9.07 15.65
CA LYS A 78 -7.34 -7.73 16.07
C LYS A 78 -7.68 -6.67 15.03
N TRP A 79 -7.75 -7.04 13.75
CA TRP A 79 -7.87 -6.09 12.63
C TRP A 79 -9.15 -6.25 11.80
N LYS A 80 -9.83 -7.40 11.89
CA LYS A 80 -11.02 -7.73 11.09
C LYS A 80 -12.17 -6.72 11.18
N SER A 81 -12.27 -5.97 12.28
CA SER A 81 -13.33 -4.97 12.49
C SER A 81 -13.01 -3.57 11.96
N ILE A 82 -11.76 -3.31 11.55
CA ILE A 82 -11.28 -1.96 11.20
C ILE A 82 -11.05 -1.82 9.69
N TRP A 83 -10.49 -2.86 9.08
CA TRP A 83 -9.92 -2.77 7.73
C TRP A 83 -10.92 -2.37 6.63
N GLN A 84 -12.15 -2.87 6.69
CA GLN A 84 -13.10 -2.66 5.59
C GLN A 84 -13.53 -1.19 5.50
N ASN A 85 -13.74 -0.54 6.65
CA ASN A 85 -14.00 0.89 6.71
C ASN A 85 -12.81 1.71 6.19
N SER A 86 -11.59 1.33 6.58
CA SER A 86 -10.36 1.96 6.08
C SER A 86 -10.19 1.79 4.57
N LEU A 87 -10.50 0.60 4.04
CA LEU A 87 -10.38 0.31 2.61
C LEU A 87 -11.39 1.11 1.80
N ASN A 88 -12.66 1.12 2.19
CA ASN A 88 -13.72 1.88 1.52
C ASN A 88 -13.40 3.37 1.50
N LYS A 89 -13.01 3.93 2.65
CA LYS A 89 -12.55 5.32 2.76
C LYS A 89 -11.43 5.64 1.76
N CYS A 90 -10.51 4.70 1.56
CA CYS A 90 -9.38 4.90 0.68
C CYS A 90 -9.70 4.70 -0.80
N PHE A 91 -10.68 3.86 -1.15
CA PHE A 91 -11.22 3.84 -2.53
C PHE A 91 -11.88 5.17 -2.91
N ASP A 92 -12.53 5.84 -1.95
CA ASP A 92 -13.07 7.18 -2.19
C ASP A 92 -11.97 8.25 -2.26
N ASP A 93 -10.92 8.13 -1.45
CA ASP A 93 -9.78 9.05 -1.45
C ASP A 93 -9.03 9.06 -2.79
N VAL A 94 -8.78 7.88 -3.38
CA VAL A 94 -8.03 7.77 -4.65
C VAL A 94 -8.76 8.36 -5.85
N LYS A 95 -10.09 8.50 -5.78
CA LYS A 95 -10.93 9.15 -6.82
C LYS A 95 -10.75 10.67 -6.80
N GLN A 96 -10.16 11.24 -5.75
CA GLN A 96 -9.90 12.68 -5.63
C GLN A 96 -8.51 13.02 -6.19
N GLU A 97 -8.45 13.36 -7.48
CA GLU A 97 -7.20 13.55 -8.20
C GLU A 97 -6.42 14.83 -7.80
N ASP A 98 -7.08 15.82 -7.19
CA ASP A 98 -6.49 17.13 -6.86
C ASP A 98 -5.60 17.14 -5.61
N LYS A 99 -5.53 16.03 -4.87
CA LYS A 99 -4.74 15.94 -3.64
C LYS A 99 -3.25 15.86 -3.96
N LYS A 100 -2.44 16.63 -3.25
CA LYS A 100 -0.97 16.56 -3.34
C LYS A 100 -0.48 15.15 -2.99
N GLN A 101 0.19 14.51 -3.94
CA GLN A 101 0.70 13.14 -3.80
C GLN A 101 2.22 13.11 -3.67
N ILE A 102 2.71 12.04 -3.05
CA ILE A 102 4.15 11.73 -3.08
C ILE A 102 4.45 11.05 -4.41
N LEU A 103 5.45 11.55 -5.13
CA LEU A 103 5.77 11.09 -6.49
C LEU A 103 5.92 9.57 -6.62
N ILE A 104 6.56 8.93 -5.64
CA ILE A 104 6.85 7.47 -5.62
C ILE A 104 5.63 6.57 -5.39
N MET A 105 4.51 7.13 -4.94
CA MET A 105 3.26 6.40 -4.75
C MET A 105 2.10 7.06 -5.52
N ASN A 106 2.40 7.87 -6.52
CA ASN A 106 1.38 8.61 -7.26
C ASN A 106 0.71 7.80 -8.39
N THR A 107 0.60 6.49 -8.19
CA THR A 107 -0.19 5.59 -9.04
C THR A 107 -1.50 5.21 -8.34
N PRO A 108 -2.52 4.69 -9.05
CA PRO A 108 -3.76 4.25 -8.39
C PRO A 108 -3.53 3.28 -7.22
N ALA A 109 -2.69 2.25 -7.40
CA ALA A 109 -2.35 1.31 -6.33
C ALA A 109 -1.50 1.97 -5.22
N GLY A 110 -0.57 2.84 -5.59
CA GLY A 110 0.25 3.58 -4.64
C GLY A 110 -0.59 4.47 -3.73
N ARG A 111 -1.50 5.27 -4.30
CA ARG A 111 -2.40 6.16 -3.54
C ARG A 111 -3.29 5.34 -2.60
N LEU A 112 -3.88 4.24 -3.08
CA LEU A 112 -4.71 3.36 -2.27
C LEU A 112 -3.92 2.82 -1.07
N MET A 113 -2.75 2.24 -1.32
CA MET A 113 -1.94 1.64 -0.27
C MET A 113 -1.40 2.68 0.71
N LYS A 114 -1.00 3.86 0.24
CA LYS A 114 -0.62 4.97 1.13
C LYS A 114 -1.78 5.33 2.07
N CYS A 115 -2.97 5.55 1.52
CA CYS A 115 -4.15 5.89 2.33
C CYS A 115 -4.47 4.77 3.32
N PHE A 116 -4.59 3.53 2.83
CA PHE A 116 -5.04 2.40 3.64
C PHE A 116 -4.07 2.09 4.77
N LEU A 117 -2.77 2.00 4.46
CA LEU A 117 -1.75 1.69 5.46
C LEU A 117 -1.66 2.78 6.54
N ARG A 118 -1.86 4.04 6.14
CA ARG A 118 -1.84 5.17 7.05
C ARG A 118 -3.05 5.14 7.98
N ASP A 119 -4.23 4.91 7.43
CA ASP A 119 -5.47 4.83 8.21
C ASP A 119 -5.41 3.67 9.22
N MET A 120 -4.93 2.49 8.78
CA MET A 120 -4.70 1.33 9.64
C MET A 120 -3.68 1.62 10.74
N TYR A 121 -2.59 2.34 10.46
CA TYR A 121 -1.61 2.74 11.47
C TYR A 121 -2.22 3.71 12.49
N MET A 122 -2.99 4.71 12.05
CA MET A 122 -3.63 5.68 12.95
C MET A 122 -4.71 5.02 13.82
N SER A 123 -5.40 4.02 13.27
CA SER A 123 -6.44 3.24 13.92
C SER A 123 -5.91 1.98 14.63
N CYS A 124 -4.60 1.86 14.82
CA CYS A 124 -3.99 0.68 15.43
C CYS A 124 -4.63 0.35 16.80
N PRO A 125 -5.21 -0.86 16.98
CA PRO A 125 -5.85 -1.28 18.22
C PRO A 125 -4.91 -1.18 19.43
N LYS A 126 -5.44 -0.75 20.58
CA LYS A 126 -4.66 -0.61 21.83
C LYS A 126 -3.95 -1.91 22.26
N ASN A 127 -4.57 -3.06 22.00
CA ASN A 127 -4.01 -4.38 22.31
C ASN A 127 -2.91 -4.85 21.33
N VAL A 128 -2.67 -4.10 20.24
CA VAL A 128 -1.58 -4.32 19.28
C VAL A 128 -0.52 -3.21 19.38
N TRP A 129 -0.94 -2.02 19.84
CA TRP A 129 -0.08 -0.87 19.99
C TRP A 129 1.05 -1.13 20.99
N VAL A 130 2.27 -0.81 20.59
CA VAL A 130 3.43 -0.81 21.48
C VAL A 130 3.51 0.57 22.14
N GLU A 131 3.26 0.61 23.45
CA GLU A 131 3.33 1.84 24.23
C GLU A 131 4.80 2.21 24.47
N SER A 132 5.32 3.14 23.67
CA SER A 132 6.66 3.72 23.83
C SER A 132 6.69 5.16 23.36
N SER A 133 7.63 5.95 23.90
CA SER A 133 7.87 7.33 23.45
C SER A 133 8.17 7.40 21.95
N GLU A 134 8.89 6.42 21.42
CA GLU A 134 9.20 6.31 19.99
C GLU A 134 7.94 6.11 19.14
N CYS A 135 7.05 5.20 19.53
CA CYS A 135 5.81 4.93 18.82
C CYS A 135 4.85 6.12 18.90
N LEU A 136 4.76 6.79 20.06
CA LEU A 136 3.97 8.01 20.23
C LEU A 136 4.49 9.16 19.35
N ASN A 137 5.79 9.43 19.40
CA ASN A 137 6.42 10.47 18.56
C ASN A 137 6.21 10.20 17.07
N MET A 138 6.31 8.94 16.65
CA MET A 138 6.06 8.55 15.28
C MET A 138 4.58 8.73 14.88
N LYS A 139 3.63 8.39 15.78
CA LYS A 139 2.20 8.63 15.55
C LYS A 139 1.91 10.12 15.38
N ASP A 140 2.50 10.94 16.23
CA ASP A 140 2.42 12.41 16.18
C ASP A 140 2.97 12.96 14.85
N LEU A 141 4.13 12.46 14.41
CA LEU A 141 4.75 12.87 13.17
C LEU A 141 3.89 12.47 11.96
N VAL A 142 3.42 11.23 11.92
CA VAL A 142 2.51 10.75 10.87
C VAL A 142 1.27 11.64 10.84
N GLN A 143 0.65 11.92 11.98
CA GLN A 143 -0.53 12.80 12.07
C GLN A 143 -0.27 14.21 11.52
N LYS A 144 0.87 14.83 11.87
CA LYS A 144 1.26 16.18 11.44
C LYS A 144 1.72 16.24 9.98
N CYS A 145 2.14 15.12 9.39
CA CYS A 145 2.65 15.05 8.02
C CYS A 145 1.79 14.09 7.17
N PRO A 146 0.70 14.58 6.53
CA PRO A 146 -0.19 13.77 5.68
C PRO A 146 0.49 13.11 4.49
N GLU A 147 1.58 13.72 4.01
CA GLU A 147 2.37 13.21 2.88
C GLU A 147 3.35 12.10 3.29
N MET A 148 3.68 11.99 4.58
CA MET A 148 4.64 10.99 5.06
C MET A 148 4.05 9.58 4.87
N PRO A 149 4.77 8.68 4.18
CA PRO A 149 4.37 7.28 4.12
C PRO A 149 4.42 6.68 5.53
N PRO A 150 3.43 5.85 5.91
CA PRO A 150 3.39 5.25 7.24
C PRO A 150 4.64 4.37 7.49
N PRO A 151 5.13 4.28 8.73
CA PRO A 151 6.34 3.53 9.11
C PRO A 151 6.09 2.02 9.16
N VAL A 152 5.42 1.48 8.15
CA VAL A 152 5.03 0.07 8.06
C VAL A 152 6.02 -0.77 7.26
N PHE A 153 6.97 -0.12 6.57
CA PHE A 153 8.04 -0.79 5.80
C PHE A 153 9.42 -0.53 6.40
N LYS A 154 9.68 -1.01 7.63
CA LYS A 154 11.08 -1.19 8.07
C LYS A 154 11.71 -2.45 7.49
N SER A 155 10.92 -3.34 6.89
CA SER A 155 11.31 -4.60 6.23
C SER A 155 10.17 -5.01 5.29
N PRO A 156 10.38 -5.94 4.32
CA PRO A 156 9.26 -6.68 3.72
C PRO A 156 8.35 -7.22 4.83
N PRO A 157 7.03 -7.39 4.62
CA PRO A 157 6.19 -8.10 5.58
C PRO A 157 6.91 -9.41 5.95
N LYS A 158 7.37 -9.53 7.19
CA LYS A 158 8.01 -10.78 7.62
C LYS A 158 6.93 -11.85 7.63
N LEU A 159 7.10 -12.81 6.74
CA LEU A 159 6.35 -14.06 6.70
C LEU A 159 6.68 -14.85 7.97
N ILE A 160 5.83 -14.70 8.98
CA ILE A 160 5.69 -15.65 10.09
C ILE A 160 4.20 -15.73 10.42
#